data_AF-A0A968KKT6-F1
#
_entry.id   AF-A0A968KKT6-F1
#
_cell.length_a   1.000
_cell.length_b   1.000
_cell.length_c   1.000
_cell.angle_alpha   90.00
_cell.angle_beta   90.00
_cell.angle_gamma   90.00
#
_symmetry.space_group_name_H-M   'P 1'
#
loop_
_entity.id
_entity.type
_entity.pdbx_description
1 polymer ?
#
loop_
_entity_poly.entity_id
_entity_poly.type
_entity_poly.pdbx_seq_one_letter_code
_entity_poly.pdbx_strand_id
1 'polypeptide(L)'
;MAGSNIFLLDIEDVSARLAGHPWVRSASVRKAYPQTLEVNVVERTPYARIEMDRVYVMDNYGVLLAADGPEYQDLPLIAKPYGEKPALGENAAGEGVIRAFQIMHYLNRLPLFQHNPVGAARVDRAHRVQFQTRDSGMTIVMPLDTISESFEHLLIVLDILKQKAATLERIDLSFRDQVVIRDPKSTSPSNHFS
;
A
#
# COMPACT_ATOMS: atom_id res chain seq x y z
N MET A 1 10.58 9.68 47.26
CA MET A 1 10.35 10.50 46.04
C MET A 1 11.70 11.11 45.66
N ALA A 2 12.52 10.39 44.92
CA ALA A 2 13.82 10.90 44.47
C ALA A 2 13.64 11.41 43.03
N GLY A 3 13.55 12.74 42.88
CA GLY A 3 13.59 13.37 41.57
C GLY A 3 15.00 13.22 41.00
N SER A 4 15.16 12.32 40.03
CA SER A 4 16.38 12.20 39.26
C SER A 4 16.71 13.56 38.66
N ASN A 5 17.94 14.01 38.88
CA ASN A 5 18.40 15.34 38.53
C ASN A 5 18.24 15.60 37.02
N ILE A 6 17.25 16.40 36.63
CA ILE A 6 17.03 16.89 35.25
C ILE A 6 18.27 17.57 34.64
N PHE A 7 19.22 18.03 35.46
CA PHE A 7 20.48 18.60 34.98
C PHE A 7 21.46 17.53 34.45
N LEU A 8 21.35 16.27 34.89
CA LEU A 8 22.17 15.13 34.47
C LEU A 8 21.51 14.28 33.36
N LEU A 9 20.30 14.65 32.92
CA LEU A 9 19.61 13.93 31.85
C LEU A 9 20.33 14.18 30.51
N ASP A 10 20.79 13.11 29.88
CA ASP A 10 21.24 13.15 28.50
C ASP A 10 20.04 13.32 27.59
N ILE A 11 19.86 14.54 27.11
CA ILE A 11 18.74 14.94 26.27
C ILE A 11 18.81 14.27 24.90
N GLU A 12 20.02 14.00 24.40
CA GLU A 12 20.23 13.33 23.12
C GLU A 12 19.79 11.87 23.23
N ASP A 13 20.17 11.18 24.32
CA ASP A 13 19.70 9.81 24.59
C ASP A 13 18.17 9.73 24.67
N VAL A 14 17.53 10.65 25.41
CA VAL A 14 16.06 10.66 25.52
C VAL A 14 15.41 10.94 24.16
N SER A 15 15.93 11.88 23.39
CA SER A 15 15.44 12.18 22.06
C SER A 15 15.58 10.98 21.11
N ALA A 16 16.72 10.29 21.16
CA ALA A 16 16.98 9.10 20.36
C ALA A 16 16.05 7.93 20.74
N ARG A 17 15.84 7.70 22.04
CA ARG A 17 14.90 6.69 22.54
C ARG A 17 13.47 6.96 22.12
N LEU A 18 13.03 8.22 22.17
CA LEU A 18 11.71 8.61 21.67
C LEU A 18 11.60 8.39 20.15
N ALA A 19 12.61 8.81 19.39
CA ALA A 19 12.65 8.66 17.93
C ALA A 19 12.72 7.19 17.47
N GLY A 20 13.24 6.29 18.32
CA GLY A 20 13.26 4.85 18.05
C GLY A 20 11.90 4.16 18.17
N HIS A 21 10.87 4.82 18.71
CA HIS A 21 9.54 4.24 18.79
C HIS A 21 8.87 4.21 17.39
N PRO A 22 8.24 3.10 16.96
CA PRO A 22 7.69 2.95 15.60
C PRO A 22 6.72 4.07 15.20
N TRP A 23 5.92 4.56 16.17
CA TRP A 23 4.94 5.62 15.95
C TRP A 23 5.52 7.04 15.91
N VAL A 24 6.79 7.24 16.24
CA VAL A 24 7.41 8.56 16.35
C VAL A 24 8.21 8.90 15.10
N ARG A 25 7.68 9.79 14.26
CA ARG A 25 8.37 10.27 13.06
C ARG A 25 9.63 11.05 13.41
N SER A 26 9.52 11.94 14.40
CA SER A 26 10.64 12.67 14.96
C SER A 26 10.34 13.06 16.41
N ALA A 27 11.39 13.13 17.22
CA ALA A 27 11.33 13.67 18.55
C ALA A 27 12.47 14.67 18.74
N SER A 28 12.20 15.74 19.49
CA SER A 28 13.22 16.66 19.97
C SER A 28 12.94 17.00 21.42
N VAL A 29 13.98 16.99 22.23
CA VAL A 29 13.91 17.34 23.64
C VAL A 29 14.85 18.53 23.85
N ARG A 30 14.39 19.57 24.56
CA ARG A 30 15.23 20.72 24.91
C ARG A 30 14.99 21.20 26.33
N LYS A 31 16.01 21.81 26.93
CA LYS A 31 15.87 22.48 28.24
C LYS A 31 15.12 23.79 28.06
N ALA A 32 14.07 23.98 28.85
CA ALA A 32 13.40 25.24 29.03
C ALA A 32 13.68 25.72 30.47
N TYR A 33 14.23 26.92 30.60
CA TYR A 33 14.61 27.47 31.91
C TYR A 33 13.37 27.86 32.74
N PRO A 34 13.45 27.83 34.08
CA PRO A 34 14.60 27.44 34.88
C PRO A 34 14.74 25.93 35.15
N GLN A 35 13.68 25.12 34.99
CA GLN A 35 13.68 23.69 35.36
C GLN A 35 12.69 22.81 34.54
N THR A 36 12.34 23.19 33.32
CA THR A 36 11.41 22.42 32.48
C THR A 36 12.13 21.73 31.32
N LEU A 37 11.58 20.60 30.89
CA LEU A 37 11.94 19.97 29.64
C LEU A 37 10.79 20.16 28.66
N GLU A 38 11.11 20.67 27.48
CA GLU A 38 10.15 20.73 26.39
C GLU A 38 10.42 19.56 25.46
N VAL A 39 9.38 18.73 25.29
CA VAL A 39 9.41 17.54 24.45
C VAL A 39 8.46 17.76 23.29
N ASN A 40 9.00 17.79 22.07
CA ASN A 40 8.22 17.90 20.85
C ASN A 40 8.29 16.56 20.11
N VAL A 41 7.14 15.93 19.90
CA VAL A 41 6.99 14.64 19.20
C VAL A 41 6.08 14.83 18.00
N VAL A 42 6.54 14.36 16.83
CA VAL A 42 5.72 14.25 15.63
C VAL A 42 5.37 12.78 15.43
N GLU A 43 4.10 12.46 15.52
CA GLU A 43 3.61 11.09 15.33
C GLU A 43 3.47 10.74 13.84
N ARG A 44 3.64 9.46 13.51
CA ARG A 44 3.32 8.90 12.19
C ARG A 44 1.82 8.66 12.08
N THR A 45 1.28 8.93 10.89
CA THR A 45 -0.10 8.60 10.55
C THR A 45 -0.12 7.29 9.75
N PRO A 46 -0.90 6.27 10.18
CA PRO A 46 -1.16 5.09 9.36
C PRO A 46 -1.72 5.48 7.99
N TYR A 47 -1.16 4.90 6.94
CA TYR A 47 -1.50 5.25 5.56
C TYR A 47 -1.94 4.04 4.74
N ALA A 48 -1.34 2.89 4.99
CA ALA A 48 -1.61 1.67 4.23
C ALA A 48 -1.42 0.43 5.08
N ARG A 49 -1.96 -0.68 4.58
CA ARG A 49 -1.77 -2.02 5.13
C ARG A 49 -0.92 -2.86 4.19
N ILE A 50 -0.10 -3.72 4.77
CA ILE A 50 0.74 -4.67 4.05
C ILE A 50 0.61 -6.06 4.64
N GLU A 51 0.26 -7.03 3.81
CA GLU A 51 0.21 -8.46 4.15
C GLU A 51 1.54 -9.12 3.77
N MET A 52 2.21 -9.70 4.77
CA MET A 52 3.42 -10.51 4.64
C MET A 52 3.18 -11.89 5.27
N ASP A 53 3.73 -12.15 6.46
CA ASP A 53 3.36 -13.28 7.33
C ASP A 53 1.98 -13.07 7.99
N ARG A 54 1.63 -11.80 8.21
CA ARG A 54 0.31 -11.31 8.63
C ARG A 54 0.14 -9.88 8.11
N VAL A 55 -0.99 -9.25 8.41
CA VAL A 55 -1.24 -7.87 8.02
C VAL A 55 -0.66 -6.91 9.06
N TYR A 56 0.04 -5.89 8.58
CA TYR A 56 0.60 -4.79 9.37
C TYR A 56 0.15 -3.46 8.78
N VAL A 57 0.19 -2.42 9.61
CA VAL A 57 0.01 -1.04 9.17
C VAL A 57 1.35 -0.33 8.99
N MET A 58 1.42 0.53 8.00
CA MET A 58 2.57 1.38 7.72
C MET A 58 2.16 2.82 7.43
N ASP A 59 3.10 3.74 7.64
CA ASP A 59 2.94 5.15 7.24
C ASP A 59 3.14 5.36 5.73
N ASN A 60 3.02 6.62 5.29
CA ASN A 60 3.19 7.00 3.88
C ASN A 60 4.65 6.95 3.40
N TYR A 61 5.61 6.68 4.28
CA TYR A 61 7.03 6.45 3.96
C TYR A 61 7.35 4.95 3.92
N GLY A 62 6.40 4.07 4.24
CA GLY A 62 6.56 2.62 4.26
C GLY A 62 7.08 2.07 5.59
N VAL A 63 7.15 2.87 6.65
CA VAL A 63 7.60 2.44 7.98
C VAL A 63 6.52 1.60 8.65
N LEU A 64 6.84 0.38 9.07
CA LEU A 64 5.92 -0.49 9.81
C LEU A 64 5.64 0.06 11.21
N LEU A 65 4.36 0.21 11.56
CA LEU A 65 3.94 0.80 12.83
C LEU A 65 3.50 -0.25 13.85
N ALA A 66 2.62 -1.15 13.43
CA ALA A 66 2.00 -2.17 14.27
C ALA A 66 1.36 -3.29 13.42
N ALA A 67 0.86 -4.33 14.09
CA ALA A 67 -0.06 -5.28 13.45
C ALA A 67 -1.38 -4.58 13.09
N ASP A 68 -2.10 -5.13 12.09
CA ASP A 68 -3.39 -4.61 11.65
C ASP A 68 -4.49 -4.71 12.74
N GLY A 69 -5.54 -3.90 12.58
CA GLY A 69 -6.64 -3.75 13.54
C GLY A 69 -7.93 -3.25 12.86
N PRO A 70 -9.09 -3.35 13.52
CA PRO A 70 -10.38 -2.91 12.97
C PRO A 70 -10.40 -1.45 12.48
N GLU A 71 -9.65 -0.57 13.14
CA GLU A 71 -9.55 0.86 12.85
C GLU A 71 -8.85 1.18 11.51
N TYR A 72 -8.15 0.20 10.91
CA TYR A 72 -7.37 0.39 9.69
C TYR A 72 -8.00 -0.25 8.45
N GLN A 73 -9.20 -0.83 8.56
CA GLN A 73 -9.84 -1.60 7.48
C GLN A 73 -10.15 -0.76 6.22
N ASP A 74 -10.28 0.55 6.38
CA ASP A 74 -10.48 1.47 5.26
C ASP A 74 -9.18 1.76 4.50
N LEU A 75 -8.00 1.53 5.11
CA LEU A 75 -6.71 1.75 4.46
C LEU A 75 -6.50 0.75 3.31
N PRO A 76 -5.84 1.18 2.22
CA PRO A 76 -5.53 0.31 1.10
C PRO A 76 -4.58 -0.81 1.51
N LEU A 77 -4.79 -2.01 0.96
CA LEU A 77 -4.01 -3.20 1.27
C LEU A 77 -3.07 -3.56 0.12
N ILE A 78 -1.82 -3.90 0.44
CA ILE A 78 -0.95 -4.61 -0.48
C ILE A 78 -0.54 -5.97 0.09
N ALA A 79 -0.68 -7.02 -0.70
CA ALA A 79 -0.20 -8.36 -0.36
C ALA A 79 1.15 -8.62 -1.04
N LYS A 80 2.14 -8.94 -0.21
CA LYS A 80 3.48 -9.38 -0.61
C LYS A 80 3.91 -10.52 0.34
N PRO A 81 3.36 -11.73 0.19
CA PRO A 81 3.55 -12.85 1.12
C PRO A 81 4.93 -13.53 0.97
N TYR A 82 5.93 -12.82 0.47
CA TYR A 82 7.29 -13.32 0.24
C TYR A 82 8.32 -12.21 0.46
N GLY A 83 9.55 -12.66 0.70
CA GLY A 83 10.63 -11.79 1.16
C GLY A 83 10.67 -11.71 2.69
N GLU A 84 11.68 -11.03 3.20
CA GLU A 84 11.83 -10.82 4.63
C GLU A 84 10.86 -9.75 5.12
N LYS A 85 10.36 -9.95 6.34
CA LYS A 85 9.53 -8.98 7.05
C LYS A 85 10.44 -8.11 7.93
N PRO A 86 10.51 -6.79 7.69
CA PRO A 86 11.26 -5.87 8.53
C PRO A 86 10.70 -5.78 9.96
N ALA A 87 11.48 -5.24 10.88
CA ALA A 87 11.01 -4.93 12.22
C ALA A 87 10.04 -3.74 12.23
N LEU A 88 9.32 -3.54 13.34
CA LEU A 88 8.54 -2.30 13.53
C LEU A 88 9.51 -1.12 13.63
N GLY A 89 9.16 0.00 13.00
CA GLY A 89 10.03 1.16 12.85
C GLY A 89 10.96 1.09 11.62
N GLU A 90 11.04 -0.06 10.94
CA GLU A 90 11.80 -0.21 9.70
C GLU A 90 10.90 -0.07 8.46
N ASN A 91 11.53 0.21 7.32
CA ASN A 91 10.85 0.39 6.04
C ASN A 91 10.53 -0.96 5.38
N ALA A 92 9.26 -1.21 5.08
CA ALA A 92 8.79 -2.39 4.35
C ALA A 92 8.38 -2.12 2.90
N ALA A 93 8.35 -0.85 2.49
CA ALA A 93 7.97 -0.44 1.14
C ALA A 93 9.19 -0.47 0.20
N GLY A 94 9.50 -1.66 -0.31
CA GLY A 94 10.40 -1.79 -1.46
C GLY A 94 9.81 -1.15 -2.73
N GLU A 95 10.63 -1.00 -3.76
CA GLU A 95 10.27 -0.31 -5.01
C GLU A 95 8.95 -0.80 -5.64
N GLY A 96 8.73 -2.12 -5.69
CA GLY A 96 7.49 -2.69 -6.22
C GLY A 96 6.24 -2.37 -5.40
N VAL A 97 6.38 -2.26 -4.07
CA VAL A 97 5.28 -1.86 -3.18
C VAL A 97 4.94 -0.39 -3.39
N ILE A 98 5.95 0.48 -3.47
CA ILE A 98 5.78 1.90 -3.76
C ILE A 98 5.07 2.11 -5.10
N ARG A 99 5.56 1.46 -6.17
CA ARG A 99 4.94 1.54 -7.50
C ARG A 99 3.49 1.07 -7.51
N ALA A 100 3.20 -0.04 -6.83
CA ALA A 100 1.84 -0.55 -6.73
C ALA A 100 0.89 0.46 -6.05
N PHE A 101 1.29 1.10 -4.94
CA PHE A 101 0.46 2.14 -4.31
C PHE A 101 0.28 3.37 -5.20
N GLN A 102 1.33 3.79 -5.92
CA GLN A 102 1.21 4.90 -6.88
C GLN A 102 0.19 4.59 -7.98
N ILE A 103 0.28 3.41 -8.60
CA ILE A 103 -0.68 3.00 -9.64
C ILE A 103 -2.09 2.83 -9.05
N MET A 104 -2.24 2.24 -7.87
CA MET A 104 -3.52 2.17 -7.18
C MET A 104 -4.13 3.56 -6.95
N HIS A 105 -3.32 4.53 -6.53
CA HIS A 105 -3.75 5.92 -6.38
C HIS A 105 -4.25 6.49 -7.71
N TYR A 106 -3.52 6.30 -8.81
CA TYR A 106 -3.93 6.79 -10.12
C TYR A 106 -5.19 6.09 -10.65
N LEU A 107 -5.31 4.77 -10.47
CA LEU A 107 -6.51 4.01 -10.82
C LEU A 107 -7.74 4.61 -10.12
N ASN A 108 -7.65 4.86 -8.81
CA ASN A 108 -8.78 5.42 -8.03
C ASN A 108 -9.17 6.86 -8.40
N ARG A 109 -8.43 7.54 -9.29
CA ARG A 109 -8.80 8.84 -9.85
C ARG A 109 -9.59 8.74 -11.16
N LEU A 110 -9.64 7.57 -11.79
CA LEU A 110 -10.36 7.40 -13.05
C LEU A 110 -11.87 7.24 -12.77
N PRO A 111 -12.76 7.74 -13.66
CA PRO A 111 -14.20 7.68 -13.47
C PRO A 111 -14.74 6.26 -13.20
N LEU A 112 -14.12 5.24 -13.81
CA LEU A 112 -14.49 3.84 -13.65
C LEU A 112 -14.43 3.35 -12.19
N PHE A 113 -13.54 3.90 -11.37
CA PHE A 113 -13.27 3.42 -10.01
C PHE A 113 -13.87 4.32 -8.92
N GLN A 114 -14.58 5.41 -9.28
CA GLN A 114 -15.19 6.31 -8.30
C GLN A 114 -16.25 5.61 -7.42
N HIS A 115 -16.96 4.64 -7.99
CA HIS A 115 -17.99 3.85 -7.30
C HIS A 115 -17.61 2.37 -7.16
N ASN A 116 -16.37 2.02 -7.45
CA ASN A 116 -15.83 0.67 -7.34
C ASN A 116 -14.29 0.77 -7.17
N PRO A 117 -13.82 1.37 -6.06
CA PRO A 117 -12.41 1.70 -5.91
C PRO A 117 -11.55 0.44 -5.85
N VAL A 118 -10.34 0.54 -6.38
CA VAL A 118 -9.26 -0.42 -6.15
C VAL A 118 -8.87 -0.34 -4.68
N GLY A 119 -9.14 -1.42 -3.94
CA GLY A 119 -8.88 -1.50 -2.50
C GLY A 119 -7.68 -2.36 -2.12
N ALA A 120 -7.27 -3.25 -3.02
CA ALA A 120 -6.18 -4.19 -2.78
C ALA A 120 -5.26 -4.31 -4.00
N ALA A 121 -3.98 -4.51 -3.73
CA ALA A 121 -3.00 -4.95 -4.71
C ALA A 121 -2.29 -6.20 -4.19
N ARG A 122 -1.88 -7.09 -5.08
CA ARG A 122 -1.03 -8.23 -4.76
C ARG A 122 0.17 -8.21 -5.67
N VAL A 123 1.35 -8.09 -5.09
CA VAL A 123 2.60 -8.29 -5.82
C VAL A 123 2.89 -9.78 -5.77
N ASP A 124 3.21 -10.40 -6.91
CA ASP A 124 3.59 -11.81 -6.99
C ASP A 124 5.10 -12.01 -7.25
N ARG A 125 5.58 -13.24 -7.07
CA ARG A 125 6.99 -13.59 -7.33
C ARG A 125 7.40 -13.47 -8.80
N ALA A 126 6.43 -13.43 -9.72
CA ALA A 126 6.67 -13.22 -11.14
C ALA A 126 6.78 -11.73 -11.48
N HIS A 127 6.98 -10.86 -10.48
CA HIS A 127 7.10 -9.41 -10.64
C HIS A 127 5.87 -8.81 -11.32
N ARG A 128 4.68 -9.30 -11.01
CA ARG A 128 3.41 -8.70 -11.44
C ARG A 128 2.65 -8.13 -10.26
N VAL A 129 1.86 -7.11 -10.53
CA VAL A 129 0.87 -6.57 -9.60
C VAL A 129 -0.52 -6.89 -10.13
N GLN A 130 -1.32 -7.52 -9.28
CA GLN A 130 -2.75 -7.66 -9.49
C GLN A 130 -3.48 -6.67 -8.58
N PHE A 131 -4.14 -5.70 -9.17
CA PHE A 131 -5.08 -4.79 -8.51
C PHE A 131 -6.47 -5.42 -8.45
N GLN A 132 -7.20 -5.17 -7.38
CA GLN A 132 -8.56 -5.67 -7.18
C GLN A 132 -9.49 -4.57 -6.65
N THR A 133 -10.65 -4.44 -7.27
CA THR A 133 -11.69 -3.52 -6.81
C THR A 133 -12.46 -4.09 -5.62
N ARG A 134 -13.00 -3.22 -4.75
CA ARG A 134 -13.69 -3.63 -3.52
C ARG A 134 -15.05 -4.26 -3.78
N ASP A 135 -15.84 -3.70 -4.70
CA ASP A 135 -17.26 -4.04 -4.80
C ASP A 135 -17.52 -5.15 -5.82
N SER A 136 -16.94 -5.05 -7.01
CA SER A 136 -17.12 -6.07 -8.06
C SER A 136 -16.09 -7.20 -8.03
N GLY A 137 -14.98 -7.02 -7.31
CA GLY A 137 -13.84 -7.94 -7.35
C GLY A 137 -13.09 -7.96 -8.69
N MET A 138 -13.33 -6.99 -9.58
CA MET A 138 -12.65 -6.86 -10.87
C MET A 138 -11.14 -6.81 -10.66
N THR A 139 -10.40 -7.52 -11.51
CA THR A 139 -8.95 -7.60 -11.42
C THR A 139 -8.25 -6.91 -12.59
N ILE A 140 -7.17 -6.20 -12.30
CA ILE A 140 -6.30 -5.59 -13.31
C ILE A 140 -4.89 -6.08 -13.04
N VAL A 141 -4.25 -6.70 -14.03
CA VAL A 141 -2.92 -7.28 -13.85
C VAL A 141 -1.93 -6.56 -14.73
N MET A 142 -0.82 -6.14 -14.13
CA MET A 142 0.27 -5.44 -14.81
C MET A 142 1.63 -6.02 -14.38
N PRO A 143 2.60 -6.14 -15.29
CA PRO A 143 4.00 -6.38 -14.94
C PRO A 143 4.60 -5.17 -14.22
N LEU A 144 5.39 -5.39 -13.16
CA LEU A 144 6.05 -4.31 -12.41
C LEU A 144 7.09 -3.56 -13.25
N ASP A 145 7.81 -4.29 -14.11
CA ASP A 145 8.93 -3.75 -14.88
C ASP A 145 8.46 -2.77 -15.98
N THR A 146 7.26 -2.96 -16.51
CA THR A 146 6.63 -2.08 -17.51
C THR A 146 5.30 -1.52 -17.02
N ILE A 147 5.17 -1.29 -15.71
CA ILE A 147 3.90 -0.91 -15.10
C ILE A 147 3.36 0.43 -15.63
N SER A 148 4.25 1.38 -15.94
CA SER A 148 3.87 2.68 -16.51
C SER A 148 3.28 2.53 -17.92
N GLU A 149 3.95 1.76 -18.79
CA GLU A 149 3.46 1.44 -20.14
C GLU A 149 2.13 0.68 -20.07
N SER A 150 2.04 -0.30 -19.16
CA SER A 150 0.80 -1.06 -18.93
C SER A 150 -0.35 -0.17 -18.46
N PHE A 151 -0.05 0.85 -17.65
CA PHE A 151 -1.04 1.83 -17.23
C PHE A 151 -1.50 2.71 -18.40
N GLU A 152 -0.60 3.15 -19.28
CA GLU A 152 -0.96 3.88 -20.50
C GLU A 152 -1.85 3.04 -21.44
N HIS A 153 -1.50 1.76 -21.65
CA HIS A 153 -2.32 0.82 -22.41
C HIS A 153 -3.69 0.59 -21.78
N LEU A 154 -3.77 0.53 -20.44
CA LEU A 154 -5.05 0.45 -19.76
C LEU A 154 -5.94 1.65 -20.10
N LEU A 155 -5.40 2.89 -20.09
CA LEU A 155 -6.20 4.07 -20.42
C LEU A 155 -6.80 3.98 -21.83
N ILE A 156 -6.05 3.47 -22.81
CA ILE A 156 -6.53 3.24 -24.17
C ILE A 156 -7.65 2.19 -24.18
N VAL A 157 -7.45 1.06 -23.51
CA VAL A 157 -8.47 -0.01 -23.42
C VAL A 157 -9.75 0.51 -22.76
N LEU A 158 -9.64 1.28 -21.68
CA LEU A 158 -10.79 1.85 -20.99
C LEU A 158 -11.56 2.85 -21.87
N ASP A 159 -10.86 3.66 -22.68
CA ASP A 159 -11.51 4.57 -23.63
C ASP A 159 -12.26 3.83 -24.75
N ILE A 160 -11.71 2.71 -25.23
CA ILE A 160 -12.36 1.86 -26.23
C ILE A 160 -13.62 1.18 -25.66
N LEU A 161 -13.52 0.61 -24.45
CA LEU A 161 -14.60 -0.16 -23.84
C LEU A 161 -15.67 0.72 -23.19
N LYS A 162 -15.31 1.94 -22.76
CA LYS A 162 -16.19 2.89 -22.08
C LYS A 162 -16.94 2.22 -20.92
N GLN A 163 -18.26 2.32 -20.92
CA GLN A 163 -19.11 1.77 -19.86
C GLN A 163 -19.04 0.24 -19.77
N LYS A 164 -18.68 -0.47 -20.85
CA LYS A 164 -18.52 -1.94 -20.81
C LYS A 164 -17.36 -2.38 -19.91
N ALA A 165 -16.39 -1.50 -19.65
CA ALA A 165 -15.28 -1.81 -18.74
C ALA A 165 -15.77 -2.13 -17.32
N ALA A 166 -16.88 -1.53 -16.88
CA ALA A 166 -17.42 -1.73 -15.53
C ALA A 166 -18.00 -3.15 -15.30
N THR A 167 -18.26 -3.89 -16.37
CA THR A 167 -18.82 -5.25 -16.30
C THR A 167 -17.77 -6.35 -16.41
N LEU A 168 -16.49 -6.00 -16.57
CA LEU A 168 -15.42 -6.98 -16.77
C LEU A 168 -15.02 -7.66 -15.46
N GLU A 169 -14.61 -8.92 -15.56
CA GLU A 169 -13.99 -9.66 -14.45
C GLU A 169 -12.49 -9.36 -14.37
N ARG A 170 -11.82 -9.25 -15.52
CA ARG A 170 -10.37 -9.11 -15.59
C ARG A 170 -9.92 -8.32 -16.82
N ILE A 171 -8.92 -7.48 -16.61
CA ILE A 171 -8.07 -6.88 -17.64
C ILE A 171 -6.62 -7.30 -17.35
N ASP A 172 -5.99 -8.04 -18.26
CA ASP A 172 -4.62 -8.52 -18.09
C ASP A 172 -3.69 -7.90 -19.14
N LEU A 173 -2.75 -7.10 -18.67
CA LEU A 173 -1.77 -6.35 -19.44
C LEU A 173 -0.37 -7.01 -19.38
N SER A 174 -0.29 -8.27 -18.92
CA SER A 174 0.99 -8.99 -18.75
C SER A 174 1.64 -9.44 -20.06
N PHE A 175 0.97 -9.26 -21.19
CA PHE A 175 1.41 -9.76 -22.47
C PHE A 175 1.87 -8.63 -23.37
N ARG A 176 2.97 -8.86 -24.07
CA ARG A 176 3.50 -7.93 -25.06
C ARG A 176 2.48 -7.78 -26.21
N ASP A 177 2.19 -6.54 -26.59
CA ASP A 177 1.34 -6.14 -27.71
C ASP A 177 -0.12 -6.62 -27.66
N GLN A 178 -0.59 -7.16 -26.53
CA GLN A 178 -1.97 -7.64 -26.40
C GLN A 178 -2.54 -7.42 -24.98
N VAL A 179 -3.84 -7.15 -24.92
CA VAL A 179 -4.59 -7.03 -23.66
C VAL A 179 -5.63 -8.13 -23.62
N VAL A 180 -5.59 -8.97 -22.59
CA VAL A 180 -6.54 -10.07 -22.42
C VAL A 180 -7.67 -9.63 -21.50
N ILE A 181 -8.90 -9.69 -22.00
CA ILE A 181 -10.10 -9.30 -21.26
C ILE A 181 -10.91 -10.55 -20.96
N ARG A 182 -11.43 -10.66 -19.73
CA ARG A 182 -12.39 -11.69 -19.33
C ARG A 182 -13.71 -11.06 -18.89
N ASP A 183 -14.78 -11.56 -19.50
CA ASP A 183 -16.15 -11.25 -19.10
C ASP A 183 -16.68 -12.31 -18.11
N PRO A 184 -17.58 -11.93 -17.18
CA PRO A 184 -18.19 -12.84 -16.20
C PRO A 184 -18.94 -14.05 -16.78
N LYS A 185 -19.22 -14.06 -18.11
CA LYS A 185 -19.96 -15.15 -18.80
C LYS A 185 -19.07 -16.10 -19.61
N SER A 186 -17.74 -15.95 -19.56
CA SER A 186 -16.80 -16.77 -20.36
C SER A 186 -16.38 -18.05 -19.63
N THR A 187 -17.34 -18.89 -19.22
CA THR A 187 -17.04 -20.25 -18.71
C THR A 187 -17.91 -21.30 -19.41
N SER A 188 -17.56 -21.57 -20.68
CA SER A 188 -17.51 -22.90 -21.35
C SER A 188 -17.74 -22.74 -22.86
N PRO A 189 -16.85 -23.25 -23.73
CA PRO A 189 -17.26 -23.69 -25.06
C PRO A 189 -18.01 -25.03 -24.89
N SER A 190 -19.28 -25.06 -25.27
CA SER A 190 -20.03 -26.29 -25.47
C SER A 190 -19.39 -27.09 -26.61
N ASN A 191 -18.47 -27.98 -26.27
CA ASN A 191 -18.08 -29.07 -27.16
C ASN A 191 -19.22 -30.10 -27.17
N HIS A 192 -20.09 -30.00 -28.16
CA HIS A 192 -20.73 -31.18 -28.74
C HIS A 192 -20.33 -31.25 -30.21
N PHE A 193 -19.26 -32.02 -30.45
CA PHE A 193 -19.14 -32.76 -31.70
C PHE A 193 -20.22 -33.86 -31.67
N SER A 194 -20.96 -33.89 -32.77
CA SER A 194 -21.78 -34.96 -33.37
C SER A 194 -22.47 -35.98 -32.46
#